data_AF-A0A938FLY0-F1
#
_entry.id   AF-A0A938FLY0-F1
#
_cell.length_a   1.000
_cell.length_b   1.000
_cell.length_c   1.000
_cell.angle_alpha   90.00
_cell.angle_beta   90.00
_cell.angle_gamma   90.00
#
_symmetry.space_group_name_H-M   'P 1'
#
loop_
_entity.id
_entity.type
_entity.pdbx_description
1 polymer ?
#
loop_
_entity_poly.entity_id
_entity_poly.type
_entity_poly.pdbx_seq_one_letter_code
_entity_poly.pdbx_strand_id
1 'polypeptide(L)'
;MTSAGSGAGAGGGAGGGAGDLVCPEKSVADQTAITPERSNLLIGFSERNAELCADELGWAFRVGMRDGESYPLTADYSLQRVTVVVQDDIVIEVAVG
;
A
#
# COMPACT_ATOMS: atom_id res chain seq x y z
N MET A 1 -36.30 7.55 -24.94
CA MET A 1 -35.68 6.54 -24.05
C MET A 1 -34.46 7.24 -23.44
N THR A 2 -34.58 7.99 -22.33
CA THR A 2 -34.42 7.48 -20.94
C THR A 2 -33.29 6.44 -20.90
N SER A 3 -32.17 6.64 -20.22
CA SER A 3 -32.02 7.19 -18.87
C SER A 3 -30.57 7.56 -18.59
N ALA A 4 -30.42 8.51 -17.66
CA ALA A 4 -29.20 8.76 -16.89
C ALA A 4 -28.73 7.51 -16.14
N GLY A 5 -27.43 7.48 -15.86
CA GLY A 5 -26.77 6.50 -14.99
C GLY A 5 -25.50 7.10 -14.40
N SER A 6 -25.66 8.14 -13.58
CA SER A 6 -24.61 8.63 -12.69
C SER A 6 -24.27 7.54 -11.66
N GLY A 7 -23.06 6.99 -11.75
CA GLY A 7 -22.50 6.09 -10.74
C GLY A 7 -21.65 6.88 -9.75
N ALA A 8 -22.27 7.31 -8.65
CA ALA A 8 -21.56 7.72 -7.45
C ALA A 8 -21.07 6.47 -6.72
N GLY A 9 -19.77 6.43 -6.40
CA GLY A 9 -19.15 5.41 -5.55
C GLY A 9 -18.21 6.10 -4.57
N ALA A 10 -18.80 6.64 -3.50
CA ALA A 10 -18.07 7.15 -2.34
C ALA A 10 -17.71 5.97 -1.42
N GLY A 11 -16.49 5.97 -0.92
CA GLY A 11 -16.01 5.15 0.19
C GLY A 11 -14.52 5.43 0.34
N GLY A 12 -13.99 5.91 1.45
CA GLY A 12 -14.57 6.22 2.75
C GLY A 12 -13.37 6.45 3.65
N GLY A 13 -12.74 7.63 3.52
CA GLY A 13 -11.54 7.98 4.26
C GLY A 13 -11.83 8.05 5.76
N ALA A 14 -11.31 7.10 6.52
CA ALA A 14 -11.21 7.18 7.97
C ALA A 14 -9.78 7.61 8.32
N GLY A 15 -9.63 8.88 8.69
CA GLY A 15 -8.34 9.50 8.99
C GLY A 15 -7.80 9.22 10.40
N GLY A 16 -6.52 9.53 10.60
CA GLY A 16 -5.90 9.61 11.93
C GLY A 16 -4.40 9.96 12.00
N GLY A 17 -3.97 11.14 11.49
CA GLY A 17 -2.79 11.94 11.88
C GLY A 17 -1.36 11.37 11.62
N ALA A 18 -0.36 12.08 11.11
CA ALA A 18 -0.18 13.50 10.80
C ALA A 18 0.47 13.66 9.41
N GLY A 19 -0.17 14.48 8.58
CA GLY A 19 0.15 14.71 7.16
C GLY A 19 -0.72 13.82 6.29
N ASP A 20 -1.80 14.36 5.72
CA ASP A 20 -2.79 13.66 4.89
C ASP A 20 -2.15 13.02 3.64
N LEU A 21 -1.52 11.86 3.82
CA LEU A 21 -0.99 11.04 2.74
C LEU A 21 -2.16 10.23 2.17
N VAL A 22 -2.81 10.81 1.16
CA VAL A 22 -3.84 10.16 0.37
C VAL A 22 -3.22 8.95 -0.34
N CYS A 23 -3.89 7.80 -0.27
CA CYS A 23 -3.42 6.62 -0.98
C CYS A 23 -3.26 6.89 -2.48
N PRO A 24 -2.24 6.30 -3.13
CA PRO A 24 -2.12 6.37 -4.57
C PRO A 24 -3.42 5.94 -5.27
N GLU A 25 -3.74 6.54 -6.41
CA GLU A 25 -4.91 6.09 -7.18
C GLU A 25 -4.73 4.63 -7.61
N LYS A 26 -5.80 3.85 -7.58
CA LYS A 26 -5.81 2.47 -8.08
C LYS A 26 -5.40 2.40 -9.54
N SER A 27 -4.54 1.44 -9.87
CA SER A 27 -4.14 1.15 -11.25
C SER A 27 -4.45 -0.30 -11.62
N VAL A 28 -5.05 -0.51 -12.78
CA VAL A 28 -5.26 -1.86 -13.33
C VAL A 28 -3.94 -2.58 -13.65
N ALA A 29 -2.84 -1.84 -13.84
CA ALA A 29 -1.53 -2.42 -14.06
C ALA A 29 -1.03 -3.20 -12.84
N ASP A 30 -1.43 -2.76 -11.64
CA ASP A 30 -1.02 -3.37 -10.37
C ASP A 30 -1.51 -4.84 -10.30
N GLN A 31 -2.64 -5.17 -10.93
CA GLN A 31 -3.18 -6.54 -11.02
C GLN A 31 -2.27 -7.51 -11.80
N THR A 32 -1.36 -6.99 -12.63
CA THR A 32 -0.35 -7.81 -13.33
C THR A 32 0.93 -7.90 -12.52
N ALA A 33 1.47 -6.74 -12.12
CA ALA A 33 2.64 -6.65 -11.26
C ALA A 33 2.72 -5.29 -10.61
N ILE A 34 3.03 -5.26 -9.32
CA ILE A 34 3.45 -4.07 -8.62
C ILE A 34 4.91 -3.80 -9.02
N THR A 35 5.21 -2.61 -9.55
CA THR A 35 6.60 -2.25 -9.87
C THR A 35 7.31 -1.63 -8.65
N PRO A 36 8.65 -1.66 -8.57
CA PRO A 36 9.37 -0.99 -7.49
C PRO A 36 9.06 0.51 -7.39
N GLU A 37 8.96 1.21 -8.52
CA GLU A 37 8.64 2.64 -8.56
C GLU A 37 7.23 2.88 -8.02
N ARG A 38 6.31 1.96 -8.32
CA ARG A 38 4.93 2.00 -7.87
C ARG A 38 4.82 1.74 -6.37
N SER A 39 5.53 0.75 -5.83
CA SER A 39 5.52 0.42 -4.40
C SER A 39 6.18 1.50 -3.55
N ASN A 40 7.16 2.23 -4.09
CA ASN A 40 7.86 3.32 -3.39
C ASN A 40 6.94 4.50 -3.05
N LEU A 41 5.73 4.58 -3.61
CA LEU A 41 4.73 5.58 -3.22
C LEU A 41 4.26 5.42 -1.76
N LEU A 42 4.50 4.26 -1.13
CA LEU A 42 4.22 4.04 0.29
C LEU A 42 5.35 4.54 1.23
N ILE A 43 6.51 4.94 0.70
CA ILE A 43 7.61 5.46 1.52
C ILE A 43 7.19 6.79 2.15
N GLY A 44 7.48 6.96 3.44
CA GLY A 44 7.07 8.12 4.24
C GLY A 44 5.69 8.00 4.88
N PHE A 45 4.92 6.96 4.54
CA PHE A 45 3.65 6.67 5.21
C PHE A 45 3.94 6.03 6.57
N SER A 46 3.06 6.26 7.54
CA SER A 46 3.06 5.41 8.74
C SER A 46 2.80 3.96 8.35
N GLU A 47 3.26 2.97 9.13
CA GLU A 47 2.99 1.55 8.88
C GLU A 47 1.48 1.29 8.65
N ARG A 48 0.63 1.84 9.52
CA ARG A 48 -0.84 1.71 9.42
C ARG A 48 -1.39 2.29 8.11
N ASN A 49 -1.01 3.51 7.76
CA ASN A 49 -1.47 4.12 6.50
C ASN A 49 -0.97 3.35 5.27
N ALA A 50 0.25 2.82 5.30
CA ALA A 50 0.78 1.99 4.23
C ALA A 50 -0.01 0.68 4.08
N GLU A 51 -0.35 0.03 5.18
CA GLU A 51 -1.20 -1.17 5.19
C GLU A 51 -2.60 -0.89 4.64
N LEU A 52 -3.23 0.21 5.08
CA LEU A 52 -4.54 0.64 4.58
C LEU A 52 -4.50 0.93 3.07
N CYS A 53 -3.49 1.65 2.59
CA CYS A 53 -3.35 1.91 1.16
C CYS A 53 -3.07 0.65 0.35
N ALA A 54 -2.29 -0.29 0.89
CA ALA A 54 -2.07 -1.58 0.23
C ALA A 54 -3.38 -2.37 0.09
N ASP A 55 -4.20 -2.45 1.15
CA ASP A 55 -5.52 -3.10 1.10
C ASP A 55 -6.44 -2.40 0.09
N GLU A 56 -6.50 -1.06 0.13
CA GLU A 56 -7.26 -0.30 -0.86
C GLU A 56 -6.80 -0.67 -2.26
N LEU A 57 -5.49 -0.61 -2.56
CA LEU A 57 -4.90 -0.92 -3.87
C LEU A 57 -5.01 -2.40 -4.28
N GLY A 58 -5.41 -3.29 -3.38
CA GLY A 58 -5.51 -4.73 -3.61
C GLY A 58 -4.15 -5.45 -3.56
N TRP A 59 -3.17 -4.88 -2.86
CA TRP A 59 -1.84 -5.43 -2.68
C TRP A 59 -1.77 -6.23 -1.38
N ALA A 60 -1.07 -7.36 -1.39
CA ALA A 60 -0.71 -8.01 -0.14
C ALA A 60 0.35 -7.15 0.59
N PHE A 61 0.18 -6.97 1.90
CA PHE A 61 1.09 -6.19 2.73
C PHE A 61 1.86 -7.09 3.70
N ARG A 62 3.15 -6.82 3.90
CA ARG A 62 4.01 -7.56 4.83
C ARG A 62 5.06 -6.63 5.42
N VAL A 63 5.34 -6.74 6.71
CA VAL A 63 6.48 -6.06 7.35
C VAL A 63 7.67 -7.02 7.37
N GLY A 64 8.77 -6.63 6.73
CA GLY A 64 10.01 -7.41 6.72
C GLY A 64 10.98 -7.03 7.84
N MET A 65 10.92 -5.79 8.30
CA MET A 65 11.72 -5.29 9.41
C MET A 65 11.01 -4.12 10.10
N ARG A 66 11.13 -4.05 11.42
CA ARG A 66 10.68 -2.91 12.23
C ARG A 66 11.78 -2.48 13.20
N ASP A 67 12.13 -1.20 13.18
CA ASP A 67 13.10 -0.57 14.09
C ASP A 67 14.45 -1.33 14.18
N GLY A 68 14.91 -1.84 13.03
CA GLY A 68 16.15 -2.63 12.93
C GLY A 68 16.01 -4.12 13.25
N GLU A 69 14.85 -4.59 13.70
CA GLU A 69 14.57 -6.01 13.94
C GLU A 69 13.92 -6.66 12.70
N SER A 70 14.63 -7.59 12.06
CA SER A 70 14.11 -8.34 10.91
C SER A 70 13.14 -9.44 11.32
N TYR A 71 12.00 -9.54 10.64
CA TYR A 71 11.07 -10.65 10.83
C TYR A 71 11.50 -11.87 9.99
N PRO A 72 11.34 -13.10 10.49
CA PRO A 72 11.61 -14.30 9.71
C PRO A 72 10.59 -14.42 8.58
N LEU A 73 11.07 -14.41 7.33
CA LEU A 73 10.26 -14.53 6.13
C LEU A 73 10.63 -15.77 5.32
N THR A 74 9.65 -16.32 4.60
CA THR A 74 9.88 -17.29 3.53
C THR A 74 10.18 -16.56 2.22
N ALA A 75 11.07 -17.12 1.40
CA ALA A 75 11.43 -16.56 0.09
C ALA A 75 10.43 -16.98 -1.01
N ASP A 76 9.13 -16.77 -0.78
CA ASP A 76 8.07 -17.05 -1.74
C ASP A 76 7.77 -15.82 -2.61
N TYR A 77 8.53 -15.59 -3.68
CA TYR A 77 8.37 -14.37 -4.48
C TYR A 77 6.95 -14.17 -5.01
N SER A 78 6.36 -13.00 -4.74
CA SER A 78 5.04 -12.59 -5.24
C SER A 78 5.07 -11.18 -5.82
N LEU A 79 4.66 -11.03 -7.09
CA LEU A 79 4.52 -9.73 -7.76
C LEU A 79 3.34 -8.89 -7.25
N GLN A 80 2.49 -9.48 -6.40
CA GLN A 80 1.28 -8.87 -5.85
C GLN A 80 1.44 -8.52 -4.37
N ARG A 81 2.67 -8.56 -3.84
CA ARG A 81 2.97 -8.28 -2.44
C ARG A 81 4.05 -7.21 -2.30
N VAL A 82 3.80 -6.28 -1.39
CA VAL A 82 4.82 -5.37 -0.87
C VAL A 82 5.33 -5.88 0.48
N THR A 83 6.65 -5.89 0.65
CA THR A 83 7.32 -6.12 1.92
C THR A 83 8.01 -4.82 2.33
N VAL A 84 7.59 -4.22 3.45
CA VAL A 84 8.08 -2.91 3.92
C VAL A 84 9.13 -3.03 5.02
N VAL A 85 9.99 -2.02 5.11
CA VAL A 85 10.86 -1.75 6.26
C VAL A 85 10.33 -0.51 6.97
N VAL A 86 10.10 -0.63 8.27
CA VAL A 86 9.55 0.43 9.12
C VAL A 86 10.59 0.89 10.14
N GLN A 87 10.73 2.20 10.30
CA GLN A 87 11.54 2.83 11.35
C GLN A 87 10.74 3.98 11.96
N ASP A 88 10.59 3.98 13.29
CA ASP A 88 9.87 5.00 14.05
C ASP A 88 8.44 5.21 13.51
N ASP A 89 7.72 4.11 13.26
CA ASP A 89 6.39 4.03 12.62
C ASP A 89 6.35 4.45 11.15
N ILE A 90 7.46 4.87 10.53
CA ILE A 90 7.50 5.33 9.14
C ILE A 90 8.09 4.26 8.21
N VAL A 91 7.43 4.01 7.08
CA VAL A 91 7.98 3.18 6.00
C VAL A 91 9.15 3.90 5.35
N ILE A 92 10.34 3.29 5.42
CA ILE A 92 11.58 3.85 4.83
C ILE A 92 12.02 3.11 3.56
N GLU A 93 11.62 1.86 3.39
CA GLU A 93 11.90 1.06 2.20
C GLU A 93 10.73 0.12 1.87
N VAL A 94 10.57 -0.19 0.58
CA VAL A 94 9.57 -1.14 0.09
C VAL A 94 10.18 -2.02 -0.97
N ALA A 95 10.01 -3.33 -0.84
CA ALA A 95 10.36 -4.32 -1.85
C ALA A 95 9.10 -5.02 -2.36
N VAL A 96 9.07 -5.36 -3.65
CA VAL A 96 8.03 -6.23 -4.21
C VAL A 96 8.50 -7.68 -4.07
N GLY A 97 7.73 -8.51 -3.37
CA GLY A 97 8.07 -9.91 -3.17
C GLY A 97 7.57 -10.56 -1.90
#